data_AF-A0A9P1J1M7-F1
#
_entry.id   AF-A0A9P1J1M7-F1
#
_cell.length_a   1.000
_cell.length_b   1.000
_cell.length_c   1.000
_cell.angle_alpha   90.00
_cell.angle_beta   90.00
_cell.angle_gamma   90.00
#
_symmetry.space_group_name_H-M   'P 1'
#
loop_
_entity.id
_entity.type
_entity.pdbx_description
1 polymer ?
#
loop_
_entity_poly.entity_id
_entity_poly.type
_entity_poly.pdbx_seq_one_letter_code
_entity_poly.pdbx_strand_id
1 'polypeptide(L)'
;MLKFLGLLALAYTISCQDPPGAAPTAAEILAQNIDGQTVHEFRGYYKRENSLVKPYTGGGMDIPNWNIIGNTFVTSSHIRLTGDEQSKLGAIWNTQPLWARDWEVQVSFKVSGSTGDLFGDGMAIWYVSEPNQVGPVFGGKDYFRGLGVFLDTYSNHNGPHQHGHPFISAMVSDGSLHYDHDKDGTHTQLGGEDTGCSAKFRNKDHETQLLIRYVGDTLSIFTDIENKGTWKLCMSVNDVQLPTGYYLGFSAATGDLSDAHDVIGVKTFEQEFAHVERAGEADRRNVVPHAQFTTPPRDHSDDARPSKLGWFGTIALIIIGIVVVVGGLGFGVLYFQKKNERQRKRFY
;
A
#
# COMPACT_ATOMS: atom_id res chain seq x y z
N MET A 1 27.52 45.69 -27.10
CA MET A 1 26.07 45.39 -26.93
C MET A 1 25.77 44.28 -27.91
N LEU A 2 25.21 43.12 -27.62
CA LEU A 2 24.40 42.64 -26.51
C LEU A 2 24.53 41.10 -26.48
N LYS A 3 24.41 40.52 -25.29
CA LYS A 3 24.59 39.11 -24.94
C LYS A 3 23.46 38.23 -25.50
N PHE A 4 23.77 37.00 -25.89
CA PHE A 4 22.82 35.88 -25.84
C PHE A 4 23.51 34.72 -25.10
N LEU A 5 23.15 34.55 -23.84
CA LEU A 5 23.51 33.42 -22.99
C LEU A 5 22.48 32.32 -23.25
N GLY A 6 22.89 31.20 -23.86
CA GLY A 6 22.14 29.95 -23.81
C GLY A 6 22.70 29.09 -22.67
N LEU A 7 22.04 29.10 -21.51
CA LEU A 7 22.30 28.11 -20.46
C LEU A 7 21.50 26.85 -20.79
N LEU A 8 22.17 25.77 -21.19
CA LEU A 8 21.64 24.43 -20.99
C LEU A 8 21.88 24.06 -19.52
N ALA A 9 20.82 23.98 -18.73
CA ALA A 9 20.86 23.36 -17.42
C ALA A 9 20.85 21.83 -17.62
N LEU A 10 22.02 21.18 -17.50
CA LEU A 10 22.07 19.76 -17.20
C LEU A 10 21.59 19.59 -15.76
N ALA A 11 20.36 19.10 -15.58
CA ALA A 11 19.91 18.56 -14.32
C ALA A 11 20.69 17.26 -14.06
N TYR A 12 21.72 17.33 -13.22
CA TYR A 12 22.29 16.16 -12.59
C TYR A 12 21.26 15.61 -11.61
N THR A 13 20.63 14.49 -11.96
CA THR A 13 19.93 13.67 -10.98
C THR A 13 20.98 13.10 -10.04
N ILE A 14 21.02 13.60 -8.80
CA ILE A 14 21.79 12.99 -7.72
C ILE A 14 21.09 11.67 -7.40
N SER A 15 21.54 10.61 -8.06
CA SER A 15 21.30 9.25 -7.57
C SER A 15 22.04 9.14 -6.24
N CYS A 16 21.34 8.75 -5.18
CA CYS A 16 21.97 8.33 -3.94
C CYS A 16 22.71 7.02 -4.27
N GLN A 17 23.96 7.14 -4.73
CA GLN A 17 24.83 5.98 -4.91
C GLN A 17 25.38 5.62 -3.54
N ASP A 18 24.97 4.44 -3.07
CA ASP A 18 25.61 3.76 -1.95
C ASP A 18 27.14 3.75 -2.14
N PRO A 19 27.91 3.81 -1.04
CA PRO A 19 29.36 3.90 -1.11
C PRO A 19 29.92 2.74 -1.96
N PRO A 20 30.86 3.00 -2.89
CA PRO A 20 31.41 1.97 -3.74
C PRO A 20 32.21 0.97 -2.88
N GLY A 21 31.62 -0.19 -2.61
CA GLY A 21 32.28 -1.27 -1.85
C GLY A 21 31.41 -2.07 -0.87
N ALA A 22 30.12 -1.74 -0.69
CA ALA A 22 29.23 -2.62 0.08
C ALA A 22 28.93 -3.90 -0.72
N ALA A 23 29.16 -5.06 -0.11
CA ALA A 23 28.72 -6.33 -0.68
C ALA A 23 27.17 -6.34 -0.71
N PRO A 24 26.55 -6.87 -1.77
CA PRO A 24 25.10 -6.87 -1.88
C PRO A 24 24.46 -7.66 -0.74
N THR A 25 23.34 -7.16 -0.24
CA THR A 25 22.61 -7.82 0.85
C THR A 25 21.98 -9.13 0.36
N ALA A 26 21.63 -10.04 1.29
CA ALA A 26 20.89 -11.26 0.92
C ALA A 26 19.56 -10.91 0.22
N ALA A 27 18.90 -9.84 0.65
CA ALA A 27 17.68 -9.32 0.04
C ALA A 27 17.86 -8.92 -1.43
N GLU A 28 18.97 -8.26 -1.76
CA GLU A 28 19.29 -7.86 -3.13
C GLU A 28 19.62 -9.06 -4.01
N ILE A 29 20.49 -9.96 -3.54
CA ILE A 29 20.91 -11.15 -4.31
C ILE A 29 19.69 -12.04 -4.62
N LEU A 30 18.86 -12.31 -3.61
CA LEU A 30 17.68 -13.15 -3.78
C LEU A 30 16.64 -12.48 -4.68
N ALA A 31 16.49 -11.16 -4.60
CA ALA A 31 15.54 -10.43 -5.43
C ALA A 31 15.96 -10.36 -6.90
N GLN A 32 17.25 -10.15 -7.18
CA GLN A 32 17.79 -10.10 -8.55
C GLN A 32 17.60 -11.40 -9.33
N ASN A 33 17.52 -12.54 -8.64
CA ASN A 33 17.26 -13.82 -9.29
C ASN A 33 15.83 -13.95 -9.85
N ILE A 34 14.90 -13.12 -9.38
CA ILE A 34 13.48 -13.17 -9.77
C ILE A 34 13.12 -11.96 -10.63
N ASP A 35 13.72 -10.80 -10.39
CA ASP A 35 13.46 -9.59 -11.17
C ASP A 35 13.80 -9.80 -12.66
N GLY A 36 12.85 -9.44 -13.54
CA GLY A 36 12.93 -9.67 -14.98
C GLY A 36 12.64 -11.10 -15.45
N GLN A 37 12.52 -12.08 -14.54
CA GLN A 37 12.13 -13.45 -14.91
C GLN A 37 10.67 -13.52 -15.34
N THR A 38 10.30 -14.56 -16.08
CA THR A 38 8.93 -14.70 -16.57
C THR A 38 7.93 -15.01 -15.43
N VAL A 39 6.72 -14.42 -15.53
CA VAL A 39 5.60 -14.71 -14.63
C VAL A 39 5.03 -16.12 -14.81
N HIS A 40 5.33 -16.78 -15.92
CA HIS A 40 4.82 -18.11 -16.25
C HIS A 40 5.71 -19.25 -15.74
N GLU A 41 6.91 -18.94 -15.24
CA GLU A 41 7.79 -19.92 -14.63
C GLU A 41 7.33 -20.21 -13.19
N PHE A 42 7.10 -21.49 -12.92
CA PHE A 42 6.82 -21.99 -11.57
C PHE A 42 8.10 -22.56 -10.97
N ARG A 43 8.43 -22.14 -9.76
CA ARG A 43 9.62 -22.57 -9.01
C ARG A 43 9.18 -23.24 -7.72
N GLY A 44 9.85 -24.34 -7.37
CA GLY A 44 9.56 -25.10 -6.15
C GLY A 44 8.42 -26.11 -6.27
N TYR A 45 8.05 -26.72 -5.14
CA TYR A 45 7.05 -27.78 -5.04
C TYR A 45 5.65 -27.20 -4.84
N TYR A 46 4.72 -27.50 -5.76
CA TYR A 46 3.36 -26.97 -5.74
C TYR A 46 2.53 -27.51 -4.56
N LYS A 47 2.03 -26.60 -3.71
CA LYS A 47 1.15 -26.89 -2.56
C LYS A 47 -0.30 -26.73 -2.95
N ARG A 48 -0.95 -27.81 -3.37
CA ARG A 48 -2.35 -27.78 -3.84
C ARG A 48 -3.33 -27.34 -2.74
N GLU A 49 -3.09 -27.77 -1.51
CA GLU A 49 -3.91 -27.50 -0.33
C GLU A 49 -3.92 -26.03 0.08
N ASN A 50 -2.84 -25.29 -0.22
CA ASN A 50 -2.71 -23.86 0.00
C ASN A 50 -2.88 -23.04 -1.29
N SER A 51 -3.41 -23.64 -2.36
CA SER A 51 -3.63 -22.99 -3.66
C SER A 51 -5.12 -22.93 -3.99
N LEU A 52 -5.47 -22.01 -4.89
CA LEU A 52 -6.83 -21.71 -5.32
C LEU A 52 -6.82 -21.41 -6.81
N VAL A 53 -7.43 -22.25 -7.64
CA VAL A 53 -7.42 -22.08 -9.09
C VAL A 53 -8.82 -22.32 -9.68
N LYS A 54 -9.13 -21.59 -10.76
CA LYS A 54 -10.37 -21.78 -11.54
C LYS A 54 -10.51 -23.26 -11.97
N PRO A 55 -11.73 -23.80 -12.05
CA PRO A 55 -13.02 -23.15 -11.79
C PRO A 55 -13.47 -23.25 -10.32
N TYR A 56 -12.53 -23.33 -9.37
CA TYR A 56 -12.78 -23.41 -7.92
C TYR A 56 -13.67 -24.59 -7.52
N THR A 57 -13.50 -25.75 -8.18
CA THR A 57 -14.38 -26.92 -8.03
C THR A 57 -14.55 -27.37 -6.59
N GLY A 58 -15.72 -27.11 -6.00
CA GLY A 58 -16.36 -27.82 -4.91
C GLY A 58 -17.85 -27.92 -5.23
N GLY A 59 -18.56 -28.92 -4.69
CA GLY A 59 -19.97 -29.08 -4.98
C GLY A 59 -20.78 -27.90 -4.43
N GLY A 60 -21.22 -26.97 -5.27
CA GLY A 60 -22.03 -25.81 -4.85
C GLY A 60 -21.20 -24.54 -4.65
N MET A 61 -21.46 -23.81 -3.55
CA MET A 61 -20.75 -22.56 -3.20
C MET A 61 -19.46 -22.80 -2.40
N ASP A 62 -19.18 -24.05 -2.03
CA ASP A 62 -18.02 -24.39 -1.20
C ASP A 62 -16.75 -24.51 -2.06
N ILE A 63 -15.66 -23.91 -1.59
CA ILE A 63 -14.34 -24.04 -2.19
C ILE A 63 -13.50 -25.00 -1.33
N PRO A 64 -12.92 -26.08 -1.87
CA PRO A 64 -12.10 -26.99 -1.08
C PRO A 64 -10.95 -26.27 -0.41
N ASN A 65 -10.78 -26.49 0.89
CA ASN A 65 -9.74 -25.89 1.74
C ASN A 65 -9.83 -24.37 1.95
N TRP A 66 -10.87 -23.68 1.49
CA TRP A 66 -11.02 -22.23 1.68
C TRP A 66 -12.37 -21.88 2.31
N ASN A 67 -12.34 -21.15 3.41
CA ASN A 67 -13.54 -20.57 4.03
C ASN A 67 -13.87 -19.23 3.36
N ILE A 68 -15.15 -18.96 3.17
CA ILE A 68 -15.68 -17.72 2.60
C ILE A 68 -16.34 -16.92 3.71
N ILE A 69 -16.08 -15.62 3.79
CA ILE A 69 -16.55 -14.73 4.86
C ILE A 69 -17.14 -13.44 4.28
N GLY A 70 -18.16 -12.91 4.93
CA GLY A 70 -18.71 -11.59 4.65
C GLY A 70 -19.46 -11.54 3.31
N ASN A 71 -19.21 -10.48 2.54
CA ASN A 71 -19.85 -10.22 1.25
C ASN A 71 -19.21 -10.97 0.08
N THR A 72 -18.27 -11.87 0.36
CA THR A 72 -17.55 -12.60 -0.68
C THR A 72 -18.47 -13.57 -1.42
N PHE A 73 -18.36 -13.59 -2.75
CA PHE A 73 -19.06 -14.57 -3.59
C PHE A 73 -18.14 -15.16 -4.66
N VAL A 74 -18.51 -16.34 -5.14
CA VAL A 74 -17.69 -17.16 -6.04
C VAL A 74 -18.38 -17.28 -7.39
N THR A 75 -17.63 -17.09 -8.45
CA THR A 75 -18.05 -17.38 -9.83
C THR A 75 -17.09 -18.40 -10.45
N SER A 76 -17.37 -18.88 -11.66
CA SER A 76 -16.44 -19.77 -12.36
C SER A 76 -15.13 -19.09 -12.81
N SER A 77 -15.08 -17.74 -12.80
CA SER A 77 -13.95 -16.97 -13.32
C SER A 77 -13.16 -16.22 -12.25
N HIS A 78 -13.78 -15.81 -11.16
CA HIS A 78 -13.17 -15.05 -10.06
C HIS A 78 -13.94 -15.25 -8.75
N ILE A 79 -13.28 -14.95 -7.64
CA ILE A 79 -13.86 -14.81 -6.32
C ILE A 79 -13.85 -13.33 -5.98
N ARG A 80 -15.03 -12.74 -5.85
CA ARG A 80 -15.17 -11.33 -5.51
C ARG A 80 -15.22 -11.18 -4.00
N LEU A 81 -14.24 -10.52 -3.41
CA LEU A 81 -14.19 -10.24 -1.97
C LEU A 81 -15.23 -9.17 -1.59
N THR A 82 -15.21 -8.04 -2.29
CA THR A 82 -16.21 -6.96 -2.19
C THR A 82 -16.64 -6.51 -3.58
N GLY A 83 -17.89 -6.04 -3.69
CA GLY A 83 -18.37 -5.32 -4.88
C GLY A 83 -18.00 -3.85 -4.85
N ASP A 84 -18.24 -3.16 -5.98
CA ASP A 84 -18.23 -1.70 -6.07
C ASP A 84 -19.50 -1.13 -5.39
N GLU A 85 -19.61 -1.40 -4.09
CA GLU A 85 -20.64 -0.95 -3.18
C GLU A 85 -19.97 -0.52 -1.87
N GLN A 86 -20.50 0.53 -1.25
CA GLN A 86 -20.00 1.05 0.03
C GLN A 86 -20.21 0.06 1.19
N SER A 87 -19.37 0.20 2.22
CA SER A 87 -19.51 -0.50 3.50
C SER A 87 -19.58 -2.02 3.39
N LYS A 88 -18.72 -2.62 2.56
CA LYS A 88 -18.61 -4.08 2.39
C LYS A 88 -17.34 -4.59 3.02
N LEU A 89 -17.41 -5.82 3.51
CA LEU A 89 -16.27 -6.55 4.05
C LEU A 89 -16.35 -7.97 3.51
N GLY A 90 -15.25 -8.49 2.99
CA GLY A 90 -15.20 -9.86 2.51
C GLY A 90 -13.81 -10.45 2.64
N ALA A 91 -13.77 -11.77 2.85
CA ALA A 91 -12.51 -12.49 2.94
C ALA A 91 -12.64 -13.95 2.51
N ILE A 92 -11.52 -14.50 2.06
CA ILE A 92 -11.31 -15.95 1.97
C ILE A 92 -10.09 -16.35 2.78
N TRP A 93 -10.18 -17.49 3.45
CA TRP A 93 -9.12 -17.99 4.33
C TRP A 93 -8.83 -19.44 4.03
N ASN A 94 -7.56 -19.78 3.83
CA ASN A 94 -7.15 -21.16 3.69
C ASN A 94 -7.31 -21.86 5.05
N THR A 95 -7.90 -23.05 5.02
CA THR A 95 -8.14 -23.88 6.20
C THR A 95 -6.93 -24.74 6.57
N GLN A 96 -5.97 -24.87 5.66
CA GLN A 96 -4.76 -25.66 5.87
C GLN A 96 -3.61 -24.73 6.26
N PRO A 97 -2.90 -25.00 7.37
CA PRO A 97 -1.71 -24.24 7.71
C PRO A 97 -0.60 -24.47 6.67
N LEU A 98 0.16 -23.43 6.33
CA LEU A 98 1.31 -23.53 5.44
C LEU A 98 2.56 -23.87 6.27
N TRP A 99 3.01 -25.12 6.17
CA TRP A 99 4.16 -25.62 6.94
C TRP A 99 5.52 -25.39 6.28
N ALA A 100 5.54 -24.97 5.01
CA ALA A 100 6.78 -24.67 4.29
C ALA A 100 7.53 -23.54 4.99
N ARG A 101 8.85 -23.73 5.22
CA ARG A 101 9.72 -22.67 5.78
C ARG A 101 9.96 -21.57 4.76
N ASP A 102 10.24 -21.97 3.53
CA ASP A 102 10.51 -21.09 2.41
C ASP A 102 9.42 -21.30 1.36
N TRP A 103 8.78 -20.22 0.92
CA TRP A 103 7.60 -20.31 0.08
C TRP A 103 7.44 -19.12 -0.88
N GLU A 104 6.73 -19.38 -1.97
CA GLU A 104 6.25 -18.40 -2.93
C GLU A 104 4.73 -18.51 -3.03
N VAL A 105 4.03 -17.38 -3.00
CA VAL A 105 2.60 -17.27 -3.26
C VAL A 105 2.40 -16.32 -4.44
N GLN A 106 2.00 -16.88 -5.58
CA GLN A 106 1.63 -16.14 -6.77
C GLN A 106 0.12 -15.89 -6.77
N VAL A 107 -0.27 -14.62 -6.92
CA VAL A 107 -1.64 -14.14 -6.85
C VAL A 107 -1.99 -13.45 -8.16
N SER A 108 -3.01 -13.97 -8.84
CA SER A 108 -3.71 -13.27 -9.92
C SER A 108 -4.93 -12.57 -9.31
N PHE A 109 -5.04 -11.26 -9.52
CA PHE A 109 -6.10 -10.45 -8.95
C PHE A 109 -6.55 -9.35 -9.91
N LYS A 110 -7.68 -8.70 -9.59
CA LYS A 110 -8.16 -7.52 -10.29
C LYS A 110 -8.87 -6.60 -9.32
N VAL A 111 -8.57 -5.31 -9.42
CA VAL A 111 -9.31 -4.26 -8.71
C VAL A 111 -9.96 -3.36 -9.74
N SER A 112 -11.27 -3.18 -9.63
CA SER A 112 -12.04 -2.39 -10.59
C SER A 112 -13.19 -1.66 -9.93
N GLY A 113 -13.48 -0.45 -10.39
CA GLY A 113 -14.63 0.31 -9.94
C GLY A 113 -14.88 1.49 -10.86
N SER A 114 -15.78 2.37 -10.44
CA SER A 114 -16.15 3.56 -11.21
C SER A 114 -14.93 4.41 -11.61
N THR A 115 -14.98 5.06 -12.78
CA THR A 115 -13.85 5.83 -13.34
C THR A 115 -13.68 7.22 -12.71
N GLY A 116 -14.34 7.49 -11.58
CA GLY A 116 -14.15 8.73 -10.83
C GLY A 116 -12.82 8.75 -10.08
N ASP A 117 -12.48 9.93 -9.53
CA ASP A 117 -11.27 10.15 -8.73
C ASP A 117 -11.41 9.70 -7.26
N LEU A 118 -12.58 9.17 -6.89
CA LEU A 118 -12.92 8.72 -5.55
C LEU A 118 -13.15 7.21 -5.56
N PHE A 119 -12.21 6.46 -4.99
CA PHE A 119 -12.19 4.99 -4.91
C PHE A 119 -11.43 4.56 -3.65
N GLY A 120 -11.74 3.38 -3.11
CA GLY A 120 -11.15 2.88 -1.87
C GLY A 120 -11.77 1.56 -1.38
N ASP A 121 -11.24 0.94 -0.34
CA ASP A 121 -9.97 1.30 0.33
C ASP A 121 -8.82 0.43 -0.18
N GLY A 122 -9.09 -0.84 -0.50
CA GLY A 122 -8.11 -1.75 -1.07
C GLY A 122 -8.34 -3.19 -0.62
N MET A 123 -7.29 -4.00 -0.75
CA MET A 123 -7.29 -5.39 -0.30
C MET A 123 -6.00 -5.77 0.43
N ALA A 124 -6.06 -6.83 1.23
CA ALA A 124 -4.92 -7.37 1.96
C ALA A 124 -4.73 -8.86 1.71
N ILE A 125 -3.47 -9.27 1.71
CA ILE A 125 -3.02 -10.67 1.64
C ILE A 125 -2.33 -11.01 2.94
N TRP A 126 -2.69 -12.13 3.53
CA TRP A 126 -2.34 -12.49 4.90
C TRP A 126 -1.55 -13.79 4.98
N TYR A 127 -0.62 -13.84 5.93
CA TYR A 127 -0.05 -15.06 6.49
C TYR A 127 -0.03 -14.92 8.02
N VAL A 128 -1.08 -15.41 8.71
CA VAL A 128 -1.34 -15.09 10.13
C VAL A 128 -1.75 -16.30 10.96
N SER A 129 -1.57 -16.20 12.28
CA SER A 129 -1.89 -17.29 13.23
C SER A 129 -3.38 -17.54 13.40
N GLU A 130 -4.20 -16.50 13.29
CA GLU A 130 -5.64 -16.53 13.55
C GLU A 130 -6.43 -16.24 12.26
N PRO A 131 -6.79 -17.28 11.48
CA PRO A 131 -7.59 -17.09 10.27
C PRO A 131 -9.05 -16.80 10.63
N ASN A 132 -9.82 -16.40 9.62
CA ASN A 132 -11.26 -16.15 9.72
C ASN A 132 -11.68 -15.00 10.64
N GLN A 133 -10.77 -14.08 10.95
CA GLN A 133 -11.06 -12.93 11.77
C GLN A 133 -11.36 -11.70 10.88
N VAL A 134 -12.56 -11.16 11.02
CA VAL A 134 -12.98 -9.91 10.35
C VAL A 134 -12.56 -8.72 11.20
N GLY A 135 -12.17 -7.62 10.56
CA GLY A 135 -11.85 -6.38 11.25
C GLY A 135 -11.64 -5.20 10.31
N PRO A 136 -11.11 -4.08 10.85
CA PRO A 136 -11.00 -2.83 10.10
C PRO A 136 -9.89 -2.86 9.04
N VAL A 137 -8.89 -3.74 9.18
CA VAL A 137 -7.69 -3.74 8.32
C VAL A 137 -7.97 -4.40 6.99
N PHE A 138 -8.49 -3.64 6.03
CA PHE A 138 -8.92 -4.13 4.71
C PHE A 138 -9.81 -5.39 4.83
N GLY A 139 -10.69 -5.43 5.83
CA GLY A 139 -11.58 -6.56 6.12
C GLY A 139 -11.02 -7.63 7.05
N GLY A 140 -9.73 -7.55 7.40
CA GLY A 140 -9.04 -8.42 8.34
C GLY A 140 -8.94 -7.83 9.76
N LYS A 141 -8.66 -8.70 10.73
CA LYS A 141 -8.45 -8.32 12.13
C LYS A 141 -7.21 -7.45 12.32
N ASP A 142 -7.37 -6.41 13.12
CA ASP A 142 -6.30 -5.57 13.64
C ASP A 142 -5.54 -6.25 14.81
N TYR A 143 -4.33 -5.78 15.15
CA TYR A 143 -3.45 -6.47 16.10
C TYR A 143 -3.22 -7.94 15.69
N PHE A 144 -3.01 -8.16 14.40
CA PHE A 144 -2.74 -9.49 13.85
C PHE A 144 -1.34 -9.97 14.22
N ARG A 145 -1.15 -11.28 14.23
CA ARG A 145 0.14 -11.92 14.43
C ARG A 145 0.56 -12.65 13.16
N GLY A 146 1.60 -12.16 12.48
CA GLY A 146 2.09 -12.67 11.21
C GLY A 146 2.46 -11.56 10.23
N LEU A 147 2.20 -11.81 8.94
CA LEU A 147 2.45 -10.90 7.83
C LEU A 147 1.12 -10.44 7.21
N GLY A 148 1.02 -9.12 6.97
CA GLY A 148 0.03 -8.51 6.09
C GLY A 148 0.72 -7.82 4.93
N VAL A 149 0.23 -8.04 3.70
CA VAL A 149 0.62 -7.32 2.48
C VAL A 149 -0.59 -6.54 2.01
N PHE A 150 -0.46 -5.22 1.94
CA PHE A 150 -1.56 -4.31 1.66
C PHE A 150 -1.46 -3.75 0.25
N LEU A 151 -2.57 -3.81 -0.48
CA LEU A 151 -2.75 -3.20 -1.79
C LEU A 151 -3.73 -2.05 -1.61
N ASP A 152 -3.18 -0.91 -1.22
CA ASP A 152 -3.94 0.27 -0.84
C ASP A 152 -4.25 1.13 -2.07
N THR A 153 -5.52 1.39 -2.35
CA THR A 153 -5.93 2.21 -3.49
C THR A 153 -6.20 3.66 -3.11
N TYR A 154 -6.46 3.96 -1.85
CA TYR A 154 -6.86 5.31 -1.43
C TYR A 154 -5.73 5.98 -0.65
N SER A 155 -5.54 7.28 -0.85
CA SER A 155 -4.54 8.04 -0.10
C SER A 155 -5.24 8.72 1.06
N ASN A 156 -5.10 8.18 2.27
CA ASN A 156 -5.72 8.76 3.45
C ASN A 156 -4.86 9.93 3.98
N HIS A 157 -3.57 9.96 3.62
CA HIS A 157 -2.65 10.99 4.06
C HIS A 157 -2.55 12.19 3.10
N ASN A 158 -2.90 13.39 3.60
CA ASN A 158 -2.74 14.68 2.88
C ASN A 158 -1.50 15.49 3.32
N GLY A 159 -0.48 14.84 3.89
CA GLY A 159 0.70 15.49 4.48
C GLY A 159 2.04 15.23 3.75
N PRO A 160 3.17 15.64 4.35
CA PRO A 160 4.51 15.27 3.88
C PRO A 160 4.62 13.73 3.83
N HIS A 161 5.30 13.18 2.82
CA HIS A 161 5.46 11.74 2.57
C HIS A 161 4.28 11.03 1.86
N GLN A 162 3.50 11.77 1.07
CA GLN A 162 2.51 11.17 0.18
C GLN A 162 3.19 10.25 -0.88
N HIS A 163 2.87 8.96 -0.84
CA HIS A 163 3.22 8.03 -1.91
C HIS A 163 2.22 8.13 -3.07
N GLY A 164 2.63 7.69 -4.26
CA GLY A 164 1.70 7.58 -5.39
C GLY A 164 0.78 6.37 -5.18
N HIS A 165 -0.52 6.59 -4.97
CA HIS A 165 -1.49 5.50 -4.88
C HIS A 165 -1.94 5.04 -6.29
N PRO A 166 -2.31 3.75 -6.46
CA PRO A 166 -2.27 2.69 -5.46
C PRO A 166 -0.86 2.29 -5.03
N PHE A 167 -0.71 1.92 -3.75
CA PHE A 167 0.56 1.62 -3.11
C PHE A 167 0.55 0.20 -2.51
N ILE A 168 1.66 -0.51 -2.66
CA ILE A 168 1.85 -1.85 -2.11
C ILE A 168 2.86 -1.75 -0.97
N SER A 169 2.43 -2.17 0.22
CA SER A 169 3.25 -2.20 1.43
C SER A 169 3.09 -3.53 2.16
N ALA A 170 3.95 -3.78 3.15
CA ALA A 170 3.88 -4.96 3.99
C ALA A 170 4.13 -4.59 5.45
N MET A 171 3.59 -5.39 6.36
CA MET A 171 3.75 -5.24 7.81
C MET A 171 3.90 -6.61 8.47
N VAL A 172 4.86 -6.72 9.38
CA VAL A 172 5.03 -7.90 10.24
C VAL A 172 4.70 -7.48 11.66
N SER A 173 3.83 -8.24 12.33
CA SER A 173 3.38 -7.94 13.69
C SER A 173 3.33 -9.22 14.52
N ASP A 174 3.67 -9.09 15.81
CA ASP A 174 3.56 -10.15 16.81
C ASP A 174 2.19 -10.17 17.51
N GLY A 175 1.30 -9.24 17.15
CA GLY A 175 0.01 -8.98 17.78
C GLY A 175 -0.03 -7.73 18.67
N SER A 176 1.08 -6.99 18.83
CA SER A 176 1.14 -5.77 19.65
C SER A 176 0.90 -4.48 18.88
N LEU A 177 1.05 -4.50 17.55
CA LEU A 177 0.98 -3.32 16.69
C LEU A 177 -0.40 -3.16 16.04
N HIS A 178 -0.92 -1.93 16.07
CA HIS A 178 -2.10 -1.49 15.35
C HIS A 178 -1.74 -1.09 13.91
N TYR A 179 -2.60 -1.39 12.95
CA TYR A 179 -2.49 -0.83 11.60
C TYR A 179 -3.22 0.53 11.53
N ASP A 180 -2.46 1.61 11.36
CA ASP A 180 -2.97 2.97 11.26
C ASP A 180 -3.47 3.29 9.84
N HIS A 181 -4.78 3.22 9.64
CA HIS A 181 -5.44 3.58 8.38
C HIS A 181 -5.35 5.07 8.03
N ASP A 182 -5.22 5.97 9.02
CA ASP A 182 -5.19 7.41 8.77
C ASP A 182 -3.84 7.86 8.20
N LYS A 183 -2.81 7.01 8.35
CA LYS A 183 -1.44 7.23 7.88
C LYS A 183 -0.96 6.14 6.91
N ASP A 184 -1.89 5.44 6.26
CA ASP A 184 -1.63 4.38 5.26
C ASP A 184 -0.66 3.27 5.76
N GLY A 185 -0.59 3.05 7.08
CA GLY A 185 0.30 2.09 7.73
C GLY A 185 1.80 2.42 7.70
N THR A 186 2.19 3.63 7.27
CA THR A 186 3.60 4.07 7.11
C THR A 186 4.46 3.88 8.37
N HIS A 187 3.87 4.08 9.56
CA HIS A 187 4.54 3.92 10.85
C HIS A 187 4.94 2.47 11.17
N THR A 188 4.24 1.50 10.60
CA THR A 188 4.46 0.06 10.83
C THR A 188 4.92 -0.66 9.57
N GLN A 189 5.30 0.09 8.53
CA GLN A 189 5.74 -0.46 7.26
C GLN A 189 7.07 -1.20 7.41
N LEU A 190 7.10 -2.41 6.85
CA LEU A 190 8.28 -3.27 6.80
C LEU A 190 9.36 -2.65 5.89
N GLY A 191 10.59 -2.56 6.40
CA GLY A 191 11.74 -1.99 5.70
C GLY A 191 11.86 -0.46 5.77
N GLY A 192 10.80 0.23 6.22
CA GLY A 192 10.73 1.68 6.22
C GLY A 192 9.68 2.22 5.24
N GLU A 193 9.39 3.51 5.36
CA GLU A 193 8.39 4.26 4.58
C GLU A 193 8.61 4.19 3.06
N ASP A 194 9.87 4.23 2.61
CA ASP A 194 10.21 4.23 1.18
C ASP A 194 10.37 2.82 0.57
N THR A 195 10.14 1.75 1.34
CA THR A 195 10.41 0.38 0.88
C THR A 195 9.30 -0.21 0.02
N GLY A 196 8.05 0.20 0.23
CA GLY A 196 6.92 -0.20 -0.61
C GLY A 196 7.02 0.35 -2.04
N CYS A 197 6.04 0.05 -2.89
CA CYS A 197 6.05 0.53 -4.27
C CYS A 197 4.69 1.06 -4.75
N SER A 198 4.73 2.13 -5.55
CA SER A 198 3.57 2.60 -6.29
C SER A 198 3.29 1.69 -7.48
N ALA A 199 2.07 1.16 -7.55
CA ALA A 199 1.65 0.19 -8.55
C ALA A 199 0.22 0.51 -9.03
N LYS A 200 0.07 0.99 -10.27
CA LYS A 200 -1.23 1.36 -10.84
C LYS A 200 -2.05 0.14 -11.28
N PHE A 201 -2.44 -0.73 -10.35
CA PHE A 201 -3.15 -1.99 -10.63
C PHE A 201 -4.66 -1.86 -10.85
N ARG A 202 -5.24 -0.73 -10.47
CA ARG A 202 -6.69 -0.46 -10.61
C ARG A 202 -7.10 -0.31 -12.08
N ASN A 203 -8.28 -0.83 -12.42
CA ASN A 203 -8.95 -0.67 -13.72
C ASN A 203 -8.12 -1.12 -14.93
N LYS A 204 -7.32 -2.18 -14.78
CA LYS A 204 -6.68 -2.87 -15.89
C LYS A 204 -7.67 -3.72 -16.67
N ASP A 205 -7.48 -3.81 -17.99
CA ASP A 205 -8.28 -4.65 -18.89
C ASP A 205 -7.88 -6.14 -18.81
N HIS A 206 -6.74 -6.43 -18.18
CA HIS A 206 -6.20 -7.77 -17.92
C HIS A 206 -6.12 -8.09 -16.43
N GLU A 207 -5.79 -9.33 -16.09
CA GLU A 207 -5.50 -9.76 -14.72
C GLU A 207 -4.09 -9.28 -14.32
N THR A 208 -3.94 -8.71 -13.13
CA THR A 208 -2.64 -8.28 -12.59
C THR A 208 -2.02 -9.39 -11.76
N GLN A 209 -0.70 -9.52 -11.81
CA GLN A 209 0.02 -10.56 -11.06
C GLN A 209 0.83 -9.95 -9.91
N LEU A 210 0.86 -10.64 -8.78
CA LEU A 210 1.68 -10.34 -7.62
C LEU A 210 2.33 -11.63 -7.11
N LEU A 211 3.61 -11.57 -6.76
CA LEU A 211 4.35 -12.67 -6.16
C LEU A 211 4.87 -12.24 -4.79
N ILE A 212 4.44 -12.94 -3.74
CA ILE A 212 5.00 -12.82 -2.39
C ILE A 212 5.96 -13.98 -2.20
N ARG A 213 7.23 -13.67 -1.90
CA ARG A 213 8.28 -14.66 -1.76
C ARG A 213 8.97 -14.49 -0.41
N TYR A 214 8.91 -15.53 0.43
CA TYR A 214 9.60 -15.60 1.70
C TYR A 214 10.62 -16.74 1.66
N VAL A 215 11.90 -16.42 1.49
CA VAL A 215 12.97 -17.42 1.37
C VAL A 215 14.23 -16.91 2.05
N GLY A 216 14.89 -17.76 2.84
CA GLY A 216 16.14 -17.39 3.52
C GLY A 216 15.96 -16.19 4.45
N ASP A 217 14.86 -16.17 5.22
CA ASP A 217 14.48 -15.06 6.10
C ASP A 217 14.37 -13.69 5.40
N THR A 218 14.13 -13.71 4.09
CA THR A 218 13.93 -12.52 3.26
C THR A 218 12.53 -12.51 2.69
N LEU A 219 11.78 -11.42 2.92
CA LEU A 219 10.52 -11.16 2.25
C LEU A 219 10.76 -10.29 1.02
N SER A 220 10.26 -10.73 -0.12
CA SER A 220 10.31 -9.98 -1.38
C SER A 220 8.96 -10.02 -2.08
N ILE A 221 8.57 -8.90 -2.69
CA ILE A 221 7.32 -8.76 -3.43
C ILE A 221 7.65 -8.33 -4.85
N PHE A 222 7.04 -9.00 -5.82
CA PHE A 222 7.15 -8.67 -7.25
C PHE A 222 5.78 -8.49 -7.85
N THR A 223 5.71 -7.74 -8.93
CA THR A 223 4.46 -7.48 -9.64
C THR A 223 4.63 -7.56 -11.15
N ASP A 224 3.55 -7.88 -11.85
CA ASP A 224 3.38 -7.61 -13.27
C ASP A 224 2.02 -6.94 -13.48
N ILE A 225 2.04 -5.61 -13.44
CA ILE A 225 0.86 -4.73 -13.55
C ILE A 225 0.61 -4.25 -14.98
N GLU A 226 1.64 -4.32 -15.83
CA GLU A 226 1.59 -3.86 -17.22
C GLU A 226 1.41 -5.03 -18.21
N ASN A 227 1.23 -6.25 -17.69
CA ASN A 227 1.12 -7.49 -18.46
C ASN A 227 2.30 -7.68 -19.43
N LYS A 228 3.51 -7.41 -18.93
CA LYS A 228 4.76 -7.62 -19.68
C LYS A 228 5.17 -9.09 -19.70
N GLY A 229 4.58 -9.92 -18.86
CA GLY A 229 4.93 -11.33 -18.70
C GLY A 229 6.22 -11.53 -17.90
N THR A 230 6.70 -10.48 -17.22
CA THR A 230 7.96 -10.46 -16.45
C THR A 230 7.74 -9.86 -15.08
N TRP A 231 8.34 -10.45 -14.05
CA TRP A 231 8.33 -9.91 -12.69
C TRP A 231 9.12 -8.60 -12.63
N LYS A 232 8.54 -7.62 -11.94
CA LYS A 232 9.22 -6.39 -11.53
C LYS A 232 9.28 -6.33 -10.02
N LEU A 233 10.48 -6.14 -9.46
CA LEU A 233 10.66 -5.95 -8.02
C LEU A 233 9.84 -4.75 -7.51
N CYS A 234 9.08 -4.98 -6.44
CA CYS A 234 8.35 -3.96 -5.69
C CYS A 234 9.10 -3.61 -4.41
N MET A 235 9.34 -4.60 -3.55
CA MET A 235 10.07 -4.44 -2.29
C MET A 235 10.84 -5.70 -1.91
N SER A 236 11.94 -5.56 -1.15
CA SER A 236 12.71 -6.68 -0.60
C SER A 236 13.32 -6.30 0.75
N VAL A 237 13.13 -7.13 1.76
CA VAL A 237 13.60 -6.89 3.14
C VAL A 237 14.13 -8.20 3.73
N ASN A 238 15.38 -8.17 4.20
CA ASN A 238 16.05 -9.27 4.90
C ASN A 238 15.71 -9.29 6.40
N ASP A 239 16.13 -10.37 7.07
CA ASP A 239 16.00 -10.56 8.52
C ASP A 239 14.55 -10.43 9.00
N VAL A 240 13.63 -10.97 8.20
CA VAL A 240 12.22 -11.12 8.51
C VAL A 240 12.00 -12.50 9.11
N GLN A 241 11.49 -12.54 10.34
CA GLN A 241 11.21 -13.77 11.06
C GLN A 241 9.70 -14.05 11.01
N LEU A 242 9.32 -15.12 10.32
CA LEU A 242 7.97 -15.65 10.31
C LEU A 242 7.98 -17.11 10.77
N PRO A 243 7.06 -17.49 11.69
CA PRO A 243 6.87 -18.87 12.09
C PRO A 243 6.21 -19.70 10.99
N THR A 244 6.41 -21.02 11.04
CA THR A 244 5.70 -21.98 10.18
C THR A 244 4.34 -22.35 10.75
N GLY A 245 3.41 -22.76 9.87
CA GLY A 245 2.10 -23.26 10.29
C GLY A 245 1.03 -22.19 10.48
N TYR A 246 1.24 -20.97 9.96
CA TYR A 246 0.20 -19.95 9.87
C TYR A 246 -0.65 -20.15 8.61
N TYR A 247 -1.70 -19.35 8.47
CA TYR A 247 -2.74 -19.50 7.46
C TYR A 247 -2.68 -18.39 6.43
N LEU A 248 -2.88 -18.75 5.16
CA LEU A 248 -3.05 -17.80 4.08
C LEU A 248 -4.47 -17.23 4.08
N GLY A 249 -4.60 -15.94 3.79
CA GLY A 249 -5.89 -15.28 3.66
C GLY A 249 -5.87 -14.11 2.71
N PHE A 250 -7.05 -13.73 2.25
CA PHE A 250 -7.26 -12.57 1.37
C PHE A 250 -8.50 -11.86 1.87
N SER A 251 -8.42 -10.56 2.10
CA SER A 251 -9.56 -9.75 2.53
C SER A 251 -9.62 -8.45 1.75
N ALA A 252 -10.81 -7.87 1.68
CA ALA A 252 -11.01 -6.52 1.18
C ALA A 252 -12.11 -5.81 1.97
N ALA A 253 -12.03 -4.48 1.99
CA ALA A 253 -13.03 -3.61 2.59
C ALA A 253 -13.34 -2.43 1.66
N THR A 254 -14.57 -1.94 1.76
CA THR A 254 -14.99 -0.67 1.17
C THR A 254 -15.60 0.21 2.26
N GLY A 255 -15.21 1.47 2.29
CA GLY A 255 -15.73 2.49 3.21
C GLY A 255 -16.83 3.32 2.55
N ASP A 256 -16.67 4.65 2.64
CA ASP A 256 -17.46 5.62 1.86
C ASP A 256 -17.11 5.58 0.37
N LEU A 257 -15.92 5.10 0.04
CA LEU A 257 -15.47 4.80 -1.30
C LEU A 257 -15.49 3.29 -1.52
N SER A 258 -15.62 2.89 -2.78
CA SER A 258 -15.73 1.48 -3.15
C SER A 258 -14.92 1.14 -4.38
N ASP A 259 -14.47 -0.11 -4.40
CA ASP A 259 -13.96 -0.83 -5.55
C ASP A 259 -14.39 -2.30 -5.42
N ALA A 260 -14.55 -2.96 -6.55
CA ALA A 260 -14.64 -4.40 -6.61
C ALA A 260 -13.24 -5.02 -6.52
N HIS A 261 -13.06 -5.95 -5.59
CA HIS A 261 -11.80 -6.64 -5.34
C HIS A 261 -11.94 -8.13 -5.66
N ASP A 262 -11.29 -8.57 -6.73
CA ASP A 262 -11.42 -9.93 -7.27
C ASP A 262 -10.10 -10.71 -7.11
N VAL A 263 -10.17 -11.87 -6.45
CA VAL A 263 -9.11 -12.88 -6.42
C VAL A 263 -9.40 -13.92 -7.49
N ILE A 264 -8.42 -14.15 -8.36
CA ILE A 264 -8.61 -14.91 -9.59
C ILE A 264 -7.83 -16.23 -9.55
N GLY A 265 -6.71 -16.23 -8.86
CA GLY A 265 -5.95 -17.45 -8.63
C GLY A 265 -4.87 -17.22 -7.60
N VAL A 266 -4.61 -18.25 -6.80
CA VAL A 266 -3.53 -18.31 -5.81
C VAL A 266 -2.78 -19.60 -6.08
N LYS A 267 -1.48 -19.50 -6.31
CA LYS A 267 -0.60 -20.67 -6.47
C LYS A 267 0.52 -20.58 -5.48
N THR A 268 0.61 -21.57 -4.62
CA THR A 268 1.57 -21.63 -3.53
C THR A 268 2.61 -22.70 -3.82
N PHE A 269 3.88 -22.37 -3.63
CA PHE A 269 5.01 -23.26 -3.89
C PHE A 269 5.98 -23.24 -2.72
N GLU A 270 6.37 -24.41 -2.24
CA GLU A 270 7.48 -24.58 -1.30
C GLU A 270 8.82 -24.47 -2.04
N GLN A 271 9.73 -23.66 -1.51
CA GLN A 271 11.04 -23.43 -2.11
C GLN A 271 12.10 -24.31 -1.44
N GLU A 272 12.98 -24.88 -2.25
CA GLU A 272 14.19 -25.52 -1.72
C GLU A 272 15.24 -24.45 -1.45
N PHE A 273 15.56 -24.24 -0.17
CA PHE A 273 16.61 -23.33 0.25
C PHE A 273 17.49 -24.00 1.31
N ALA A 274 18.80 -23.96 1.09
CA ALA A 274 19.75 -24.55 2.02
C ALA A 274 19.91 -23.65 3.25
N HIS A 275 19.50 -24.16 4.41
CA HIS A 275 19.71 -23.49 5.70
C HIS A 275 20.92 -24.08 6.41
N VAL A 276 21.72 -23.21 7.02
CA VAL A 276 22.73 -23.66 7.98
C VAL A 276 21.99 -23.89 9.30
N GLU A 277 21.86 -25.15 9.72
CA GLU A 277 21.22 -25.48 11.00
C GLU A 277 21.98 -24.84 12.16
N ARG A 278 21.36 -23.86 12.84
CA ARG A 278 21.87 -23.30 14.09
C ARG A 278 21.12 -23.91 15.27
N ALA A 279 21.85 -24.19 16.35
CA ALA A 279 21.27 -24.74 17.57
C ALA A 279 20.16 -23.80 18.11
N GLY A 280 18.92 -24.28 18.19
CA GLY A 280 17.75 -23.50 18.63
C GLY A 280 16.83 -23.01 17.50
N GLU A 281 17.22 -23.11 16.22
CA GLU A 281 16.40 -22.69 15.06
C GLU A 281 15.57 -23.84 14.44
N ALA A 282 15.62 -25.05 15.01
CA ALA A 282 14.99 -26.23 14.42
C ALA A 282 13.45 -26.20 14.45
N ASP A 283 12.84 -25.59 15.48
CA ASP A 283 11.39 -25.47 15.59
C ASP A 283 10.92 -24.04 15.34
N ARG A 284 10.64 -23.74 14.06
CA ARG A 284 10.12 -22.44 13.64
C ARG A 284 8.65 -22.20 13.99
N ARG A 285 7.94 -23.17 14.55
CA ARG A 285 6.52 -23.01 14.92
C ARG A 285 6.31 -21.98 16.03
N ASN A 286 7.32 -21.83 16.89
CA ASN A 286 7.27 -20.98 18.08
C ASN A 286 8.01 -19.64 17.91
N VAL A 287 8.50 -19.34 16.69
CA VAL A 287 9.17 -18.07 16.40
C VAL A 287 8.15 -16.92 16.52
N VAL A 288 8.53 -15.85 17.22
CA VAL A 288 7.72 -14.64 17.31
C VAL A 288 7.91 -13.83 16.02
N PRO A 289 6.83 -13.46 15.29
CA PRO A 289 6.97 -12.66 14.09
C PRO A 289 7.62 -11.31 14.40
N HIS A 290 8.71 -10.99 13.70
CA HIS A 290 9.36 -9.67 13.80
C HIS A 290 10.23 -9.41 12.57
N ALA A 291 10.58 -8.14 12.37
CA ALA A 291 11.57 -7.73 11.38
C ALA A 291 12.56 -6.78 12.02
N GLN A 292 13.85 -6.92 11.69
CA GLN A 292 14.89 -6.03 12.22
C GLN A 292 14.76 -4.60 11.70
N PHE A 293 14.28 -4.45 10.47
CA PHE A 293 14.14 -3.17 9.78
C PHE A 293 12.65 -2.79 9.74
N THR A 294 12.22 -1.96 10.68
CA THR A 294 10.90 -1.31 10.71
C THR A 294 11.08 0.20 10.75
N THR A 295 10.09 0.96 10.28
CA THR A 295 10.13 2.43 10.40
C THR A 295 10.36 2.81 11.87
N PRO A 296 11.35 3.66 12.19
CA PRO A 296 11.60 4.07 13.57
C PRO A 296 10.33 4.72 14.15
N PRO A 297 9.95 4.40 15.42
CA PRO A 297 8.76 4.98 16.03
C PRO A 297 8.83 6.51 16.01
N ARG A 298 7.86 7.14 15.32
CA ARG A 298 7.66 8.59 15.37
C ARG A 298 6.60 8.89 16.41
N ASP A 299 6.79 9.99 17.16
CA ASP A 299 5.79 10.45 18.12
C ASP A 299 4.51 10.80 17.36
N HIS A 300 3.37 10.26 17.79
CA HIS A 300 2.07 10.51 17.15
C HIS A 300 1.66 11.95 17.47
N SER A 301 2.11 12.91 16.64
CA SER A 301 1.58 14.26 16.71
C SER A 301 0.20 14.22 16.07
N ASP A 302 -0.85 14.31 16.87
CA ASP A 302 -2.21 14.55 16.38
C ASP A 302 -2.18 15.65 15.32
N ASP A 303 -2.74 15.38 14.13
CA ASP A 303 -2.80 16.39 13.07
C ASP A 303 -3.42 17.68 13.65
N ALA A 304 -2.82 18.82 13.32
CA ALA A 304 -3.28 20.10 13.81
C ALA A 304 -4.77 20.23 13.48
N ARG A 305 -5.62 20.29 14.52
CA ARG A 305 -7.07 20.37 14.36
C ARG A 305 -7.40 21.40 13.27
N PRO A 306 -8.23 21.05 12.28
CA PRO A 306 -8.59 21.99 11.23
C PRO A 306 -9.12 23.27 11.88
N SER A 307 -8.70 24.42 11.35
CA SER A 307 -9.03 25.72 11.92
C SER A 307 -10.53 25.80 12.19
N LYS A 308 -10.92 26.11 13.44
CA LYS A 308 -12.33 26.22 13.88
C LYS A 308 -13.16 27.25 13.10
N LEU A 309 -12.52 28.01 12.22
CA LEU A 309 -13.16 28.98 11.37
C LEU A 309 -13.75 28.25 10.15
N GLY A 310 -14.99 27.80 10.27
CA GLY A 310 -15.73 27.22 9.15
C GLY A 310 -15.87 28.19 7.98
N TRP A 311 -16.31 27.69 6.83
CA TRP A 311 -16.46 28.42 5.56
C TRP A 311 -17.13 29.82 5.69
N PHE A 312 -18.10 29.96 6.59
CA PHE A 312 -18.74 31.25 6.85
C PHE A 312 -17.83 32.28 7.52
N GLY A 313 -16.94 31.83 8.42
CA GLY A 313 -15.98 32.70 9.09
C GLY A 313 -14.85 33.13 8.17
N THR A 314 -14.38 32.26 7.26
CA THR A 314 -13.38 32.64 6.24
C THR A 314 -13.95 33.64 5.25
N ILE A 315 -15.20 33.46 4.78
CA ILE A 315 -15.89 34.45 3.94
C ILE A 315 -16.03 35.79 4.66
N ALA A 316 -16.43 35.80 5.93
CA ALA A 316 -16.59 37.02 6.70
C ALA A 316 -15.28 37.82 6.80
N LEU A 317 -14.14 37.15 7.04
CA LEU A 317 -12.83 37.81 7.08
C LEU A 317 -12.43 38.41 5.72
N ILE A 318 -12.72 37.71 4.62
CA ILE A 318 -12.44 38.22 3.27
C ILE A 318 -13.27 39.48 2.99
N ILE A 319 -14.55 39.48 3.35
CA ILE A 319 -15.43 40.65 3.17
C ILE A 319 -14.90 41.84 4.00
N ILE A 320 -14.51 41.62 5.25
CA ILE A 320 -13.92 42.67 6.10
C ILE A 320 -12.63 43.21 5.46
N GLY A 321 -11.77 42.34 4.94
CA GLY A 321 -10.56 42.74 4.22
C GLY A 321 -10.85 43.63 3.01
N ILE A 322 -11.85 43.27 2.20
CA ILE A 322 -12.27 44.06 1.03
C ILE A 322 -12.78 45.44 1.48
N VAL A 323 -13.61 45.51 2.53
CA VAL A 323 -14.14 46.78 3.04
C VAL A 323 -13.03 47.70 3.53
N VAL A 324 -12.01 47.15 4.21
CA VAL A 324 -10.85 47.94 4.66
C VAL A 324 -10.04 48.47 3.49
N VAL A 325 -9.81 47.66 2.45
CA VAL A 325 -9.06 48.08 1.26
C VAL A 325 -9.82 49.15 0.48
N VAL A 326 -11.11 48.96 0.24
CA VAL A 326 -11.97 49.92 -0.48
C VAL A 326 -12.09 51.21 0.32
N GLY A 327 -12.27 51.12 1.64
CA GLY A 327 -12.30 52.29 2.54
C GLY A 327 -10.98 53.06 2.52
N GLY A 328 -9.84 52.36 2.58
CA GLY A 328 -8.51 52.96 2.51
C GLY A 328 -8.23 53.66 1.18
N LEU A 329 -8.58 53.02 0.05
CA LEU A 329 -8.45 53.60 -1.28
C LEU A 329 -9.37 54.80 -1.47
N GLY A 330 -10.63 54.70 -1.03
CA GLY A 330 -11.59 55.80 -1.07
C GLY A 330 -11.12 57.01 -0.25
N PHE A 331 -10.63 56.77 0.97
CA PHE A 331 -10.03 57.82 1.80
C PHE A 331 -8.80 58.44 1.14
N GLY A 332 -7.93 57.62 0.54
CA GLY A 332 -6.75 58.07 -0.20
C GLY A 332 -7.10 59.00 -1.37
N VAL A 333 -8.10 58.63 -2.17
CA VAL A 333 -8.59 59.45 -3.30
C VAL A 333 -9.16 60.77 -2.80
N LEU A 334 -10.02 60.75 -1.78
CA LEU A 334 -10.61 61.96 -1.20
C LEU A 334 -9.55 62.89 -0.59
N TYR A 335 -8.54 62.32 0.07
CA TYR A 335 -7.43 63.08 0.63
C TYR A 335 -6.59 63.74 -0.48
N PHE A 336 -6.31 63.01 -1.57
CA PHE A 336 -5.55 63.55 -2.70
C PHE A 336 -6.31 64.65 -3.45
N GLN A 337 -7.62 64.47 -3.68
CA GLN A 337 -8.47 65.49 -4.29
C GLN A 337 -8.50 66.77 -3.43
N LYS A 338 -8.70 66.64 -2.12
CA LYS A 338 -8.75 67.77 -1.19
C LYS A 338 -7.39 68.48 -1.05
N LYS A 339 -6.28 67.74 -1.16
CA LYS A 339 -4.93 68.31 -1.21
C LYS A 339 -4.69 69.11 -2.50
N ASN A 340 -5.12 68.59 -3.66
CA ASN A 340 -5.01 69.30 -4.93
C ASN A 340 -5.86 70.57 -4.97
N GLU A 341 -7.07 70.56 -4.40
CA GLU A 341 -7.87 71.78 -4.25
C GLU A 341 -7.19 72.84 -3.36
N ARG A 342 -6.58 72.42 -2.25
CA ARG A 342 -5.83 73.33 -1.36
C ARG A 342 -4.58 73.91 -2.04
N GLN A 343 -3.93 73.15 -2.93
CA GLN A 343 -2.79 73.62 -3.71
C GLN A 343 -3.22 74.63 -4.80
N ARG A 344 -4.37 74.39 -5.46
CA ARG A 344 -4.94 75.34 -6.45
C ARG A 344 -5.33 76.68 -5.83
N LYS A 345 -5.79 76.71 -4.57
CA LYS A 345 -6.14 77.94 -3.85
C LYS A 345 -4.94 78.77 -3.36
N ARG A 346 -3.69 78.31 -3.56
CA ARG A 346 -2.47 79.07 -3.22
C ARG A 346 -1.86 79.84 -4.40
N PHE A 347 -2.44 79.73 -5.60
CA PHE A 347 -1.96 80.39 -6.83
C PHE A 347 -2.95 81.40 -7.42
N TYR A 348 -3.94 81.85 -6.63
CA TYR A 348 -4.81 82.98 -6.95
C TYR A 348 -4.65 84.09 -5.91
#